data_AF-A0A5S3V0I3-F1
#
_entry.id   AF-A0A5S3V0I3-F1
#
_cell.length_a   1.000
_cell.length_b   1.000
_cell.length_c   1.000
_cell.angle_alpha   90.00
_cell.angle_beta   90.00
_cell.angle_gamma   90.00
#
_symmetry.space_group_name_H-M   'P 1'
#
loop_
_entity.id
_entity.type
_entity.pdbx_description
1 polymer ?
#
loop_
_entity_poly.entity_id
_entity_poly.type
_entity_poly.pdbx_seq_one_letter_code
_entity_poly.pdbx_strand_id
1 'polypeptide(L)'
;MENTKESKDVFGNLLVIGAIALSYLLYLYFLVSNDTLGYIGAGGFFVLFTAEHIFNFIGRTNIQSIKQYAKSIYRRPFSLGAPFLISLLSWFVVNAL
;
A
#
# COMPACT_ATOMS: atom_id res chain seq x y z
N MET A 1 14.02 18.53 23.12
CA MET A 1 14.40 17.29 22.39
C MET A 1 13.19 16.47 21.90
N GLU A 2 11.98 16.77 22.36
CA GLU A 2 10.73 16.06 21.97
C GLU A 2 10.24 16.46 20.56
N ASN A 3 10.27 17.76 20.23
CA ASN A 3 9.86 18.30 18.91
C ASN A 3 10.61 17.72 17.70
N THR A 4 11.87 17.28 17.87
CA THR A 4 12.70 16.72 16.78
C THR A 4 12.37 15.27 16.44
N LYS A 5 11.69 14.53 17.33
CA LYS A 5 11.26 13.14 17.06
C LYS A 5 9.95 13.13 16.27
N GLU A 6 8.99 13.94 16.71
CA GLU A 6 7.67 14.05 16.10
C GLU A 6 7.75 14.54 14.64
N SER A 7 8.61 15.54 14.36
CA SER A 7 8.86 16.01 13.00
C SER A 7 9.46 14.93 12.06
N LYS A 8 10.33 14.05 12.59
CA LYS A 8 10.92 12.95 11.82
C LYS A 8 9.90 11.86 11.51
N ASP A 9 9.00 11.57 12.46
CA ASP A 9 7.94 10.57 12.27
C ASP A 9 6.91 11.04 11.24
N VAL A 10 6.56 12.33 11.23
CA VAL A 10 5.69 12.91 10.19
C VAL A 10 6.35 12.86 8.82
N PHE A 11 7.62 13.25 8.72
CA PHE A 11 8.35 13.22 7.45
C PHE A 11 8.50 11.80 6.90
N GLY A 12 8.81 10.82 7.77
CA GLY A 12 8.87 9.40 7.39
C GLY A 12 7.54 8.88 6.87
N ASN A 13 6.43 9.21 7.54
CA ASN A 13 5.10 8.82 7.08
C ASN A 13 4.73 9.46 5.74
N LEU A 14 5.07 10.74 5.52
CA LEU A 14 4.85 11.41 4.23
C LEU A 14 5.67 10.78 3.10
N LEU A 15 6.92 10.39 3.36
CA LEU A 15 7.74 9.68 2.37
C LEU A 15 7.15 8.33 2.01
N VAL A 16 6.66 7.57 3.00
CA VAL A 16 5.97 6.28 2.77
C VAL A 16 4.72 6.48 1.92
N ILE A 17 3.87 7.45 2.27
CA ILE A 17 2.66 7.75 1.51
C ILE A 17 3.03 8.16 0.07
N GLY A 18 4.05 9.01 -0.09
CA GLY A 18 4.58 9.40 -1.39
C GLY A 18 5.09 8.22 -2.20
N ALA A 19 5.80 7.27 -1.58
CA ALA A 19 6.30 6.06 -2.24
C ALA A 19 5.16 5.12 -2.67
N ILE A 20 4.12 4.96 -1.83
CA ILE A 20 2.91 4.20 -2.19
C ILE A 20 2.20 4.86 -3.37
N ALA A 21 2.02 6.18 -3.35
CA ALA A 21 1.39 6.92 -4.44
C ALA A 21 2.19 6.80 -5.73
N LEU A 22 3.52 6.98 -5.68
CA LEU A 22 4.39 6.88 -6.84
C LEU A 22 4.40 5.47 -7.44
N SER A 23 4.49 4.44 -6.60
CA SER A 23 4.43 3.05 -7.07
C SER A 23 3.08 2.71 -7.71
N TYR A 24 1.97 3.24 -7.18
CA TYR A 24 0.66 3.09 -7.79
C TYR A 24 0.56 3.82 -9.14
N LEU A 25 1.08 5.04 -9.25
CA LEU A 25 1.10 5.78 -10.51
C LEU A 25 1.96 5.09 -11.58
N LEU A 26 3.11 4.52 -11.21
CA LEU A 26 3.92 3.71 -12.11
C LEU A 26 3.15 2.48 -12.58
N TYR A 27 2.47 1.78 -11.67
CA TYR A 27 1.59 0.66 -12.03
C TYR A 27 0.52 1.08 -13.04
N LEU A 28 -0.21 2.17 -12.79
CA LEU A 28 -1.23 2.70 -13.71
C LEU A 28 -0.64 3.10 -15.06
N TYR A 29 0.54 3.73 -15.07
CA TYR A 29 1.23 4.11 -16.30
C TYR A 29 1.50 2.90 -17.20
N PHE A 30 2.10 1.83 -16.65
CA PHE A 30 2.35 0.61 -17.42
C PHE A 30 1.06 -0.11 -17.81
N LEU A 31 0.05 -0.10 -16.94
CA LEU A 31 -1.25 -0.69 -17.20
C LEU A 31 -1.94 -0.02 -18.40
N VAL A 32 -2.00 1.32 -18.43
CA VAL A 32 -2.61 2.09 -19.53
C VAL A 32 -1.77 2.00 -20.81
N SER A 33 -0.45 1.86 -20.68
CA SER A 33 0.45 1.68 -21.83
C SER A 33 0.40 0.28 -22.44
N ASN A 34 -0.41 -0.63 -21.90
CA ASN A 34 -0.49 -2.05 -22.30
C ASN A 34 0.85 -2.81 -22.21
N ASP A 35 1.82 -2.32 -21.42
CA ASP A 35 3.08 -3.01 -21.19
C ASP A 35 2.87 -4.11 -20.15
N THR A 36 2.71 -5.34 -20.64
CA THR A 36 2.33 -6.49 -19.82
C THR A 36 3.36 -6.80 -18.75
N LEU A 37 4.65 -6.76 -19.08
CA LEU A 37 5.71 -7.03 -18.12
C LEU A 37 5.84 -5.86 -17.14
N GLY A 38 5.73 -4.63 -17.63
CA GLY A 38 5.77 -3.41 -16.83
C GLY A 38 4.70 -3.39 -15.75
N TYR A 39 3.42 -3.66 -16.09
CA TYR A 39 2.35 -3.57 -15.10
C TYR A 39 2.35 -4.76 -14.14
N ILE A 40 2.79 -5.95 -14.56
CA ILE A 40 2.95 -7.10 -13.65
C ILE A 40 4.06 -6.79 -12.62
N GLY A 41 5.20 -6.29 -13.07
CA GLY A 41 6.32 -5.93 -12.19
C GLY A 41 5.97 -4.79 -11.23
N ALA A 42 5.48 -3.67 -11.77
CA ALA A 42 5.11 -2.51 -10.98
C ALA A 42 3.92 -2.79 -10.05
N GLY A 43 2.92 -3.56 -10.51
CA GLY A 43 1.78 -3.99 -9.71
C GLY A 43 2.18 -4.93 -8.58
N GLY A 44 3.03 -5.92 -8.86
CA GLY A 44 3.59 -6.80 -7.84
C GLY A 44 4.38 -6.04 -6.77
N PHE A 45 5.24 -5.12 -7.19
CA PHE A 45 5.96 -4.24 -6.27
C PHE A 45 5.01 -3.38 -5.42
N PHE A 46 4.05 -2.70 -6.05
CA PHE A 46 3.03 -1.89 -5.37
C PHE A 46 2.28 -2.72 -4.31
N VAL A 47 1.81 -3.92 -4.67
CA VAL A 47 1.06 -4.80 -3.77
C VAL A 47 1.91 -5.20 -2.57
N LEU A 48 3.12 -5.71 -2.79
CA LEU A 48 3.99 -6.17 -1.70
C LEU A 48 4.44 -5.01 -0.81
N PHE A 49 4.88 -3.90 -1.41
CA PHE A 49 5.33 -2.72 -0.69
C PHE A 49 4.21 -2.11 0.17
N THR A 50 3.02 -1.95 -0.41
CA THR A 50 1.86 -1.40 0.31
C THR A 50 1.38 -2.38 1.38
N ALA A 51 1.38 -3.68 1.11
CA ALA A 51 0.97 -4.70 2.07
C ALA A 51 1.86 -4.71 3.31
N GLU A 52 3.17 -4.59 3.14
CA GLU A 52 4.12 -4.49 4.24
C GLU A 52 3.82 -3.27 5.13
N HIS A 53 3.55 -2.11 4.52
CA HIS A 53 3.26 -0.88 5.25
C HIS A 53 1.92 -0.92 5.97
N ILE A 54 0.87 -1.47 5.35
CA ILE A 54 -0.42 -1.71 6.01
C ILE A 54 -0.23 -2.68 7.17
N PHE A 55 0.51 -3.77 6.96
CA PHE A 55 0.78 -4.76 8.01
C PHE A 55 1.50 -4.12 9.20
N ASN A 56 2.54 -3.33 8.95
CA ASN A 56 3.31 -2.63 9.98
C ASN A 56 2.48 -1.56 10.68
N PHE A 57 1.67 -0.80 9.96
CA PHE A 57 0.76 0.20 10.51
C PHE A 57 -0.25 -0.42 11.47
N ILE A 58 -0.93 -1.49 11.05
CA ILE A 58 -1.89 -2.22 11.90
C ILE A 58 -1.19 -2.78 13.15
N GLY A 59 0.06 -3.25 13.03
CA GLY A 59 0.81 -3.79 14.15
C GLY A 59 1.26 -2.77 15.20
N ARG A 60 1.43 -1.50 14.79
CA ARG A 60 1.96 -0.42 15.64
C ARG A 60 0.91 0.56 16.13
N THR A 61 -0.30 0.53 15.57
CA THR A 61 -1.35 1.48 15.94
C THR A 61 -1.84 1.28 17.37
N ASN A 62 -2.12 2.39 18.06
CA ASN A 62 -2.67 2.38 19.42
C ASN A 62 -4.22 2.46 19.42
N ILE A 63 -4.86 2.46 18.25
CA ILE A 63 -6.32 2.56 18.11
C ILE A 63 -6.98 1.28 18.62
N GLN A 64 -7.86 1.41 19.62
CA GLN A 64 -8.49 0.27 20.31
C GLN A 64 -9.25 -0.67 19.37
N SER A 65 -9.98 -0.11 18.38
CA SER A 65 -10.72 -0.88 17.37
C SER A 65 -9.79 -1.70 16.46
N ILE A 66 -8.59 -1.20 16.16
CA ILE A 66 -7.63 -1.88 15.28
C ILE A 66 -6.75 -2.85 16.07
N LYS A 67 -6.52 -2.61 17.36
CA LYS A 67 -5.75 -3.51 18.23
C LYS A 67 -6.30 -4.92 18.31
N GLN A 68 -7.63 -5.09 18.29
CA GLN A 68 -8.26 -6.41 18.20
C GLN A 68 -7.93 -7.09 16.87
N TYR A 69 -7.96 -6.33 15.78
CA TYR A 69 -7.61 -6.80 14.44
C TYR A 69 -6.12 -7.16 14.32
N ALA A 70 -5.23 -6.40 14.98
CA ALA A 70 -3.79 -6.62 14.94
C ALA A 70 -3.34 -7.97 15.50
N LYS A 71 -4.16 -8.54 16.42
CA LYS A 71 -3.96 -9.87 17.02
C LYS A 71 -4.63 -11.00 16.23
N SER A 72 -5.44 -10.67 15.22
CA SER A 72 -6.17 -11.64 14.44
C SER A 72 -5.30 -12.30 13.36
N ILE A 73 -5.64 -13.55 13.02
CA ILE A 73 -5.06 -14.26 11.87
C ILE A 73 -5.37 -13.54 10.54
N TYR A 74 -6.45 -12.74 10.49
CA TYR A 74 -6.87 -12.00 9.31
C TYR A 74 -6.00 -10.79 8.95
N ARG A 75 -5.10 -10.36 9.85
CA ARG A 75 -4.22 -9.21 9.60
C ARG A 75 -3.39 -9.38 8.32
N ARG A 76 -2.76 -10.55 8.14
CA ARG A 76 -1.94 -10.85 6.96
C ARG A 76 -2.74 -10.86 5.65
N PRO A 77 -3.81 -11.66 5.52
CA PRO A 77 -4.57 -11.70 4.28
C PRO A 77 -5.22 -10.36 3.95
N PHE A 78 -5.61 -9.55 4.93
CA PHE A 78 -6.12 -8.21 4.66
C PHE A 78 -5.05 -7.23 4.18
N SER A 79 -3.88 -7.24 4.82
CA SER A 79 -2.78 -6.34 4.44
C SER A 79 -2.36 -6.59 2.98
N LEU A 80 -2.37 -7.84 2.53
CA LEU A 80 -2.08 -8.20 1.14
C LEU A 80 -3.29 -8.03 0.21
N GLY A 81 -4.49 -8.39 0.69
CA GLY A 81 -5.72 -8.36 -0.09
C GLY A 81 -6.18 -6.95 -0.46
N ALA A 82 -5.99 -5.97 0.42
CA ALA A 82 -6.38 -4.59 0.16
C ALA A 82 -5.68 -3.98 -1.08
N PRO A 83 -4.34 -3.94 -1.18
CA PRO A 83 -3.67 -3.42 -2.36
C PRO A 83 -3.85 -4.31 -3.60
N PHE A 84 -4.01 -5.64 -3.41
CA PHE A 84 -4.33 -6.54 -4.52
C PHE A 84 -5.70 -6.22 -5.14
N LEU A 85 -6.73 -6.01 -4.31
CA LEU A 85 -8.07 -5.63 -4.78
C LEU A 85 -8.05 -4.28 -5.50
N ILE A 86 -7.30 -3.29 -5.01
CA ILE A 86 -7.12 -2.00 -5.69
C ILE A 86 -6.51 -2.20 -7.07
N SER A 87 -5.47 -3.03 -7.17
CA SER A 87 -4.81 -3.34 -8.45
C SER A 87 -5.79 -4.03 -9.41
N LEU A 88 -6.51 -5.04 -8.93
CA LEU A 88 -7.50 -5.78 -9.73
C LEU A 88 -8.62 -4.86 -10.24
N LEU A 89 -9.16 -3.99 -9.38
CA LEU A 89 -10.18 -3.00 -9.78
C LEU A 89 -9.64 -2.03 -10.83
N SER A 90 -8.39 -1.57 -10.67
CA SER A 90 -7.75 -0.68 -11.64
C SER A 90 -7.63 -1.35 -13.01
N TRP A 91 -7.22 -2.62 -13.05
CA TRP A 91 -7.17 -3.41 -14.28
C TRP A 91 -8.54 -3.55 -14.94
N PHE A 92 -9.59 -3.86 -14.16
CA PHE A 92 -10.96 -3.93 -14.68
C PHE A 92 -11.41 -2.60 -15.28
N VAL A 93 -11.16 -1.47 -14.61
CA VAL A 93 -11.54 -0.14 -15.12
C VAL A 93 -10.85 0.17 -16.45
N VAL A 94 -9.55 -0.10 -16.56
CA VAL A 94 -8.78 0.19 -17.79
C VAL A 94 -9.19 -0.72 -18.95
N ASN A 95 -9.56 -1.97 -18.69
CA ASN A 95 -9.91 -2.94 -19.75
C ASN A 95 -11.42 -3.01 -20.06
N ALA A 96 -12.27 -2.39 -19.24
CA ALA A 96 -13.70 -2.27 -19.50
C ALA A 96 -14.08 -1.00 -20.28
N LEU A 97 -13.15 -0.03 -20.35
CA LEU A 97 -13.22 1.19 -21.17
C LEU A 97 -12.54 0.93 -22.53
#